data_AF-A0A7S2FJB6-F1
#
_entry.id   AF-A0A7S2FJB6-F1
#
_cell.length_a   1.000
_cell.length_b   1.000
_cell.length_c   1.000
_cell.angle_alpha   90.00
_cell.angle_beta   90.00
_cell.angle_gamma   90.00
#
_symmetry.space_group_name_H-M   'P 1'
#
loop_
_entity.id
_entity.type
_entity.pdbx_description
1 polymer ?
#
loop_
_entity_poly.entity_id
_entity_poly.type
_entity_poly.pdbx_seq_one_letter_code
_entity_poly.pdbx_strand_id
1 'polypeptide(L)'
;LCLEYLGELLHITPIVVGMTISAAGTSFPNVFGSMVVARQGLGNMAVSNAFGGNVFNILMGLGLPFLCYCFLGQESVDYDLHMYYGMEAGGVIFPVIVLIGLVVLHLIRLMCTGWKIQKIDGYIFVLLYCCFLAWAIFGVKNLQPAFFDGK
;
A
#
# COMPACT_ATOMS: atom_id res chain seq x y z
N LEU A 1 -22.19 -1.01 -9.91
CA LEU A 1 -23.03 -2.21 -10.11
C LEU A 1 -22.54 -3.47 -9.40
N CYS A 2 -21.58 -4.27 -9.90
CA CYS A 2 -21.30 -5.59 -9.28
C CYS A 2 -20.75 -5.49 -7.82
N LEU A 3 -19.92 -4.46 -7.55
CA LEU A 3 -19.39 -4.19 -6.21
C LEU A 3 -20.44 -3.56 -5.25
N GLU A 4 -21.45 -2.87 -5.79
CA GLU A 4 -22.56 -2.32 -5.01
C GLU A 4 -23.43 -3.43 -4.44
N TYR A 5 -23.84 -4.38 -5.28
CA TYR A 5 -24.62 -5.54 -4.85
C TYR A 5 -23.88 -6.39 -3.80
N LEU A 6 -22.56 -6.52 -3.94
CA LEU A 6 -21.70 -7.22 -2.97
C LEU A 6 -21.58 -6.46 -1.64
N GLY A 7 -21.51 -5.13 -1.68
CA GLY A 7 -21.50 -4.27 -0.49
C GLY A 7 -22.81 -4.33 0.29
N GLU A 8 -23.94 -4.31 -0.43
CA GLU A 8 -25.27 -4.48 0.18
C GLU A 8 -25.43 -5.86 0.84
N LEU A 9 -24.93 -6.93 0.21
CA LEU A 9 -25.01 -8.29 0.75
C LEU A 9 -24.17 -8.48 2.03
N LEU A 10 -23.07 -7.74 2.16
CA LEU A 10 -22.11 -7.85 3.25
C LEU A 10 -22.28 -6.78 4.33
N HIS A 11 -23.27 -5.88 4.20
CA HIS A 11 -23.44 -4.69 5.04
C HIS A 11 -22.18 -3.81 5.13
N ILE A 12 -21.40 -3.73 4.05
CA ILE A 12 -20.17 -2.94 3.96
C ILE A 12 -20.29 -1.95 2.81
N THR A 13 -19.85 -0.71 3.02
CA THR A 13 -19.89 0.34 1.98
C THR A 13 -19.21 -0.14 0.70
N PRO A 14 -19.83 0.02 -0.49
CA PRO A 14 -19.29 -0.44 -1.78
C PRO A 14 -17.86 0.07 -2.06
N ILE A 15 -17.52 1.25 -1.54
CA ILE A 15 -16.19 1.86 -1.64
C ILE A 15 -15.14 1.01 -0.92
N VAL A 16 -15.43 0.50 0.28
CA VAL A 16 -14.52 -0.35 1.06
C VAL A 16 -14.32 -1.70 0.36
N VAL A 17 -15.39 -2.27 -0.20
CA VAL A 17 -15.33 -3.51 -1.00
C VAL A 17 -14.48 -3.29 -2.26
N GLY A 18 -14.69 -2.18 -2.97
CA GLY A 18 -13.91 -1.81 -4.15
C GLY A 18 -12.44 -1.58 -3.85
N MET A 19 -12.10 -0.86 -2.77
CA MET A 19 -10.72 -0.67 -2.33
C MET A 19 -10.05 -1.99 -1.96
N THR A 20 -10.74 -2.88 -1.25
CA THR A 20 -10.18 -4.16 -0.80
C THR A 20 -9.95 -5.12 -1.97
N ILE A 21 -10.91 -5.26 -2.88
CA ILE A 21 -10.78 -6.13 -4.06
C ILE A 21 -9.71 -5.60 -5.02
N SER A 22 -9.61 -4.27 -5.19
CA SER A 22 -8.56 -3.64 -5.97
C SER A 22 -7.16 -3.86 -5.35
N ALA A 23 -7.02 -3.66 -4.04
CA ALA A 23 -5.78 -3.92 -3.32
C ALA A 23 -5.36 -5.40 -3.38
N ALA A 24 -6.33 -6.31 -3.25
CA ALA A 24 -6.10 -7.75 -3.38
C ALA A 24 -5.66 -8.11 -4.81
N GLY A 25 -6.40 -7.68 -5.82
CA GLY A 25 -6.15 -8.00 -7.23
C GLY A 25 -4.80 -7.49 -7.75
N THR A 26 -4.26 -6.42 -7.16
CA THR A 26 -2.95 -5.86 -7.54
C THR A 26 -1.78 -6.51 -6.80
N SER A 27 -1.99 -6.93 -5.55
CA SER A 27 -0.93 -7.56 -4.74
C SER A 27 -0.71 -9.03 -5.08
N PHE A 28 -1.75 -9.77 -5.45
CA PHE A 28 -1.66 -11.19 -5.79
C PHE A 28 -0.69 -11.49 -6.94
N PRO A 29 -0.77 -10.83 -8.12
CA PRO A 29 0.15 -11.08 -9.23
C PRO A 29 1.61 -10.76 -8.87
N ASN A 30 1.86 -9.69 -8.12
CA ASN A 30 3.22 -9.29 -7.74
C ASN A 30 3.88 -10.32 -6.82
N VAL A 31 3.15 -10.78 -5.80
CA VAL A 31 3.61 -11.82 -4.88
C VAL A 31 3.86 -13.13 -5.63
N PHE A 32 2.98 -13.50 -6.55
CA PHE A 32 3.12 -14.72 -7.34
C PHE A 32 4.36 -14.66 -8.25
N GLY A 33 4.59 -13.54 -8.95
CA GLY A 33 5.77 -13.33 -9.79
C GLY A 33 7.08 -13.41 -8.98
N SER A 34 7.14 -12.74 -7.83
CA SER A 34 8.33 -12.77 -6.98
C SER A 34 8.57 -14.16 -6.38
N MET A 35 7.51 -14.90 -6.04
CA MET A 35 7.62 -16.27 -5.52
C MET A 35 8.14 -17.25 -6.56
N VAL A 36 7.69 -17.16 -7.81
CA VAL A 36 8.16 -18.02 -8.91
C VAL A 36 9.65 -17.80 -9.17
N VAL A 37 10.09 -16.54 -9.26
CA VAL A 37 11.50 -16.20 -9.50
C VAL A 37 12.39 -16.55 -8.29
N ALA A 38 11.89 -16.38 -7.07
CA ALA A 38 12.59 -16.80 -5.86
C ALA A 38 12.81 -18.32 -5.81
N ARG A 39 11.81 -19.11 -6.22
CA ARG A 39 11.90 -20.58 -6.30
C ARG A 39 12.91 -21.07 -7.34
N GLN A 40 13.21 -20.27 -8.36
CA GLN A 40 14.24 -20.56 -9.35
C GLN A 40 15.66 -20.24 -8.86
N GLY A 41 15.84 -19.80 -7.61
CA GLY A 41 17.14 -19.44 -7.02
C GLY A 41 17.62 -18.04 -7.41
N LEU A 42 16.83 -17.28 -8.18
CA LEU A 42 17.15 -15.95 -8.67
C LEU A 42 16.70 -14.86 -7.69
N GLY A 43 17.23 -14.89 -6.46
CA GLY A 43 16.82 -13.98 -5.37
C GLY A 43 16.93 -12.49 -5.71
N ASN A 44 18.00 -12.08 -6.41
CA ASN A 44 18.18 -10.69 -6.84
C ASN A 44 17.08 -10.24 -7.83
N MET A 45 16.63 -11.15 -8.70
CA MET A 45 15.57 -10.90 -9.66
C MET A 45 14.20 -10.91 -8.98
N ALA A 46 14.00 -11.75 -7.96
CA ALA A 46 12.77 -11.74 -7.15
C ALA A 46 12.56 -10.42 -6.40
N VAL A 47 13.66 -9.81 -5.92
CA VAL A 47 13.62 -8.49 -5.27
C VAL A 47 13.34 -7.39 -6.29
N SER A 48 13.99 -7.43 -7.47
CA SER A 48 13.67 -6.50 -8.56
C SER A 48 12.19 -6.58 -8.98
N ASN A 49 11.62 -7.79 -9.05
CA ASN A 49 10.20 -7.97 -9.32
C ASN A 49 9.30 -7.36 -8.23
N ALA A 50 9.66 -7.54 -6.96
CA ALA A 50 8.89 -6.99 -5.84
C ALA A 50 8.85 -5.46 -5.87
N PHE A 51 9.99 -4.81 -6.13
CA PHE A 51 10.09 -3.36 -6.28
C PHE A 51 9.35 -2.88 -7.54
N GLY A 52 9.60 -3.51 -8.69
CA GLY A 52 9.02 -3.14 -9.97
C GLY A 52 7.50 -3.28 -10.01
N GLY A 53 6.95 -4.33 -9.39
CA GLY A 53 5.50 -4.55 -9.32
C GLY A 53 4.77 -3.51 -8.47
N ASN A 54 5.40 -3.02 -7.39
CA ASN A 54 4.82 -1.93 -6.60
C ASN A 54 4.82 -0.60 -7.37
N VAL A 55 5.90 -0.30 -8.09
CA VAL A 55 5.98 0.90 -8.95
C VAL A 55 4.95 0.82 -10.08
N PHE A 56 4.83 -0.34 -10.72
CA PHE A 56 3.83 -0.58 -11.77
C PHE A 56 2.41 -0.42 -11.23
N ASN A 57 2.12 -0.93 -10.02
CA ASN A 57 0.81 -0.77 -9.39
C ASN A 57 0.46 0.70 -9.15
N ILE A 58 1.41 1.50 -8.67
CA ILE A 58 1.22 2.95 -8.51
C ILE A 58 0.97 3.62 -9.87
N LEU A 59 1.73 3.24 -10.90
CA LEU A 59 1.60 3.80 -12.24
C LEU A 59 0.24 3.45 -12.88
N MET A 60 -0.23 2.22 -12.73
CA MET A 60 -1.52 1.77 -13.24
C MET A 60 -2.69 2.26 -12.38
N GLY A 61 -2.51 2.35 -11.06
CA GLY A 61 -3.54 2.78 -10.12
C GLY A 61 -3.77 4.29 -10.10
N LEU A 62 -2.72 5.09 -10.28
CA LEU A 62 -2.82 6.57 -10.30
C LEU A 62 -2.59 7.15 -11.69
N GLY A 63 -1.57 6.66 -12.41
CA GLY A 63 -1.19 7.22 -13.71
C GLY A 63 -2.17 6.91 -14.83
N LEU A 64 -2.72 5.70 -14.88
CA LEU A 64 -3.67 5.31 -15.93
C LEU A 64 -5.02 6.05 -15.81
N PRO A 65 -5.66 6.15 -14.64
CA PRO A 65 -6.88 6.95 -14.49
C PRO A 65 -6.65 8.43 -14.80
N PHE A 66 -5.51 8.99 -14.37
CA PHE A 66 -5.15 10.37 -14.68
C PHE A 66 -4.94 10.58 -16.19
N LEU A 67 -4.25 9.66 -16.86
CA LEU A 67 -4.05 9.72 -18.31
C LEU A 67 -5.37 9.61 -19.05
N CYS A 68 -6.22 8.64 -18.70
CA CYS A 68 -7.57 8.51 -19.27
C CYS A 68 -8.41 9.78 -19.05
N TYR A 69 -8.34 10.37 -17.86
CA TYR A 69 -9.00 11.62 -17.53
C TYR A 69 -8.54 12.78 -18.43
N CYS A 70 -7.22 12.94 -18.60
CA CYS A 70 -6.66 13.95 -19.50
C CYS A 70 -7.07 13.73 -20.97
N PHE A 71 -7.13 12.47 -21.43
CA PHE A 71 -7.53 12.15 -22.81
C PHE A 71 -9.03 12.34 -23.07
N LEU A 72 -9.88 12.18 -22.05
CA LEU A 72 -11.34 12.36 -22.18
C LEU A 72 -11.77 13.83 -22.14
N GLY A 73 -10.83 14.78 -21.97
CA GLY A 73 -11.11 16.21 -22.04
C GLY A 73 -12.06 16.72 -20.96
N GLN A 74 -12.15 16.03 -19.82
CA GLN A 74 -13.00 16.50 -18.71
C GLN A 74 -12.33 17.69 -18.01
N GLU A 75 -13.00 18.84 -18.06
CA GLU A 75 -12.64 19.99 -17.22
C GLU A 75 -12.75 19.60 -15.76
N SER A 76 -11.78 20.06 -14.97
CA SER A 76 -11.54 19.78 -13.55
C SER A 76 -12.75 19.25 -12.78
N VAL A 77 -12.72 17.96 -12.46
CA VAL A 77 -13.51 17.41 -11.36
C VAL A 77 -13.01 18.11 -10.10
N ASP A 78 -13.90 18.90 -9.49
CA ASP A 78 -13.72 19.40 -8.13
C ASP A 78 -13.54 18.17 -7.25
N TYR A 79 -12.28 17.83 -6.97
CA TYR A 79 -11.97 16.87 -5.92
C TYR A 79 -12.40 17.57 -4.65
N ASP A 80 -13.51 17.12 -4.08
CA ASP A 80 -14.02 17.61 -2.80
C ASP A 80 -12.95 17.30 -1.73
N LEU A 81 -12.02 18.25 -1.60
CA LEU A 81 -10.76 18.15 -0.87
C LEU A 81 -11.02 17.94 0.63
N HIS A 82 -12.26 18.20 1.07
CA HIS A 82 -12.77 17.94 2.40
C HIS A 82 -12.66 16.46 2.82
N MET A 83 -12.77 15.49 1.91
CA MET A 83 -12.58 14.07 2.27
C MET A 83 -11.10 13.70 2.47
N TYR A 84 -10.17 14.45 1.86
CA TYR A 84 -8.72 14.26 2.02
C TYR A 84 -8.18 14.94 3.29
N TYR A 85 -8.80 16.06 3.70
CA TYR A 85 -8.48 16.77 4.96
C TYR A 85 -9.21 16.23 6.20
N GLY A 86 -10.26 15.40 6.02
CA GLY A 86 -11.02 14.80 7.12
C GLY A 86 -10.34 13.63 7.83
N MET A 87 -9.28 13.07 7.23
CA MET A 87 -8.30 12.32 8.00
C MET A 87 -7.42 13.36 8.69
N GLU A 88 -7.53 13.52 10.01
CA GLU A 88 -6.60 14.35 10.78
C GLU A 88 -5.20 14.17 10.21
N ALA A 89 -4.59 15.25 9.71
CA ALA A 89 -3.37 15.19 8.91
C ALA A 89 -2.23 14.37 9.57
N GLY A 90 -2.30 14.08 10.87
CA GLY A 90 -1.41 13.17 11.58
C GLY A 90 -1.50 11.68 11.19
N GLY A 91 -2.63 11.19 10.67
CA GLY A 91 -2.87 9.75 10.46
C GLY A 91 -2.09 9.14 9.29
N VAL A 92 -1.86 9.91 8.22
CA VAL A 92 -1.14 9.43 7.01
C VAL A 92 0.33 9.84 7.04
N ILE A 93 0.65 11.01 7.61
CA ILE A 93 2.03 11.53 7.68
C ILE A 93 2.94 10.59 8.47
N PHE A 94 2.46 10.06 9.60
CA PHE A 94 3.29 9.18 10.44
C PHE A 94 3.67 7.86 9.72
N PRO A 95 2.73 7.08 9.13
CA PRO A 95 3.08 5.93 8.29
C PRO A 95 4.03 6.27 7.15
N VAL A 96 3.85 7.42 6.49
CA VAL A 96 4.72 7.85 5.38
C VAL A 96 6.15 8.09 5.87
N ILE A 97 6.34 8.79 6.99
CA ILE A 97 7.66 9.02 7.60
C ILE A 97 8.31 7.69 7.99
N VAL A 98 7.53 6.79 8.61
CA VAL A 98 8.02 5.46 8.99
C VAL A 98 8.44 4.65 7.76
N LEU A 99 7.64 4.64 6.69
CA LEU A 99 7.97 3.93 5.44
C LEU A 99 9.25 4.48 4.80
N ILE A 100 9.40 5.80 4.73
CA ILE A 100 10.63 6.43 4.20
C ILE A 100 11.83 6.05 5.08
N GLY A 101 11.69 6.12 6.40
CA GLY A 101 12.74 5.73 7.35
C GLY A 101 13.17 4.27 7.20
N LEU A 102 12.20 3.35 7.03
CA LEU A 102 12.46 1.94 6.79
C LEU A 102 13.21 1.70 5.46
N VAL A 103 12.80 2.38 4.39
CA VAL A 103 13.48 2.30 3.09
C VAL A 103 14.93 2.79 3.21
N VAL A 104 15.14 3.95 3.84
CA VAL A 104 16.48 4.52 4.03
C VAL A 104 17.36 3.61 4.87
N LEU A 105 16.86 3.09 6.00
CA LEU A 105 17.59 2.15 6.85
C LEU A 105 17.99 0.90 6.06
N HIS A 106 17.09 0.37 5.23
CA HIS A 106 17.38 -0.80 4.43
C HIS A 106 18.38 -0.52 3.30
N LEU A 107 18.32 0.65 2.67
CA LEU A 107 19.31 1.09 1.66
C LEU A 107 20.71 1.24 2.27
N ILE A 108 20.82 1.82 3.47
CA ILE A 108 22.09 1.94 4.20
C ILE A 108 22.65 0.54 4.47
N ARG A 109 21.82 -0.40 4.95
CA ARG A 109 22.24 -1.78 5.18
C ARG A 109 22.71 -2.44 3.88
N LEU A 110 22.00 -2.25 2.77
CA LEU A 110 22.38 -2.79 1.46
C LEU A 110 23.75 -2.28 1.01
N MET A 111 24.03 -0.99 1.22
CA MET A 111 25.32 -0.38 0.91
C MET A 111 26.45 -0.98 1.77
N CYS A 112 26.21 -1.17 3.08
CA CYS A 112 27.19 -1.78 3.98
C CYS A 112 27.47 -3.26 3.68
N THR A 113 26.55 -3.97 3.02
CA THR A 113 26.67 -5.40 2.69
C THR A 113 27.08 -5.66 1.25
N GLY A 114 27.50 -4.62 0.52
CA GLY A 114 28.00 -4.74 -0.85
C GLY A 114 26.93 -5.21 -1.83
N TRP A 115 25.69 -4.74 -1.67
CA TRP A 115 24.54 -5.05 -2.53
C TRP A 115 24.17 -6.55 -2.58
N LYS A 116 24.55 -7.32 -1.54
CA LYS A 116 24.17 -8.72 -1.39
C LYS A 116 22.99 -8.87 -0.44
N ILE A 117 21.87 -9.34 -0.98
CA ILE A 117 20.67 -9.61 -0.19
C ILE A 117 20.85 -10.96 0.50
N GLN A 118 20.84 -10.95 1.83
CA GLN A 118 21.00 -12.13 2.66
C GLN A 118 19.64 -12.55 3.23
N LYS A 119 19.50 -13.81 3.64
CA LYS A 119 18.25 -14.31 4.24
C LYS A 119 17.83 -13.52 5.49
N ILE A 120 18.81 -12.92 6.18
CA ILE A 120 18.60 -12.05 7.35
C ILE A 120 17.79 -10.81 7.00
N ASP A 121 17.96 -10.24 5.80
CA ASP A 121 17.20 -9.06 5.35
C ASP A 121 15.69 -9.34 5.28
N GLY A 122 15.34 -10.55 4.83
CA GLY A 122 13.96 -11.02 4.80
C GLY A 122 13.34 -11.10 6.20
N TYR A 123 14.07 -11.66 7.17
CA TYR A 123 13.59 -11.72 8.55
C TYR A 123 13.43 -10.34 9.18
N ILE A 124 14.38 -9.43 8.91
CA ILE A 124 14.30 -8.03 9.37
C ILE A 124 13.05 -7.35 8.80
N PHE A 125 12.75 -7.54 7.51
CA PHE A 125 11.54 -6.98 6.90
C PHE A 125 10.25 -7.52 7.51
N VAL A 126 10.14 -8.84 7.70
CA VAL A 126 8.96 -9.45 8.32
C VAL A 126 8.77 -8.94 9.74
N LEU A 127 9.85 -8.85 10.52
CA LEU A 127 9.79 -8.37 11.90
C LEU A 127 9.39 -6.89 11.97
N LEU A 128 9.99 -6.02 11.15
CA LEU A 128 9.63 -4.60 11.07
C LEU A 128 8.18 -4.42 10.62
N TYR A 129 7.71 -5.21 9.67
CA TYR A 129 6.32 -5.19 9.22
C TYR A 129 5.35 -5.62 10.33
N CYS A 130 5.66 -6.68 11.07
CA CYS A 130 4.86 -7.11 12.21
C CYS A 130 4.82 -6.04 13.33
N CYS A 131 5.94 -5.39 13.63
CA CYS A 131 5.99 -4.28 14.58
C CYS A 131 5.15 -3.08 14.11
N PHE A 132 5.24 -2.74 12.82
CA PHE A 132 4.42 -1.69 12.22
C PHE A 132 2.93 -2.03 12.28
N LEU A 133 2.54 -3.27 11.95
CA LEU A 133 1.15 -3.72 12.05
C LEU A 133 0.64 -3.68 13.49
N ALA A 134 1.44 -4.13 14.46
CA ALA A 134 1.08 -4.03 15.87
C ALA A 134 0.84 -2.56 16.24
N TRP A 135 1.79 -1.68 15.93
CA TRP A 135 1.63 -0.24 16.15
C TRP A 135 0.39 0.33 15.46
N ALA A 136 0.13 -0.02 14.20
CA ALA A 136 -1.03 0.46 13.45
C ALA A 136 -2.35 -0.01 14.07
N ILE A 137 -2.45 -1.26 14.50
CA ILE A 137 -3.65 -1.82 15.14
C ILE A 137 -3.89 -1.16 16.51
N PHE A 138 -2.83 -0.97 17.31
CA PHE A 138 -2.94 -0.30 18.61
C PHE A 138 -3.19 1.20 18.48
N GLY A 139 -2.56 1.85 17.49
CA GLY A 139 -2.73 3.27 17.18
C GLY A 139 -4.14 3.59 16.70
N VAL A 140 -4.68 2.80 15.77
CA VAL A 140 -6.06 2.95 15.28
C VAL A 140 -7.07 2.75 16.40
N LYS A 141 -6.87 1.76 17.29
CA LYS A 141 -7.75 1.55 18.45
C LYS A 141 -7.77 2.72 19.43
N ASN A 142 -6.66 3.46 19.57
CA ASN A 142 -6.59 4.64 20.42
C ASN A 142 -7.12 5.92 19.75
N LEU A 143 -7.26 5.95 18.42
CA LEU A 143 -7.92 7.03 17.67
C LEU A 143 -9.43 6.81 17.46
N GLN A 144 -9.91 5.56 17.44
CA GLN A 144 -11.34 5.25 17.30
C GLN A 144 -12.29 5.79 18.41
N PRO A 145 -11.91 5.99 19.69
CA PRO A 145 -12.85 6.54 20.67
C PRO A 145 -13.23 8.00 20.38
N ALA A 146 -12.50 8.73 19.54
CA ALA A 146 -12.84 10.11 19.16
C ALA A 146 -13.73 10.20 17.90
N PHE A 147 -13.75 9.18 17.03
CA PHE A 147 -14.51 9.20 15.78
C PHE A 147 -15.98 8.79 15.96
N PHE A 148 -16.31 8.09 17.06
CA PHE A 148 -17.68 7.68 17.41
C PHE A 148 -18.33 8.52 18.51
N ASP A 149 -17.60 9.47 19.12
CA ASP A 149 -18.12 10.38 20.16
C ASP A 149 -18.09 11.85 19.69
N GLY A 150 -18.38 12.05 18.41
CA GLY A 150 -18.61 13.37 17.82
C GLY A 150 -20.08 13.75 17.93
N LYS A 151 -20.39 14.58 18.94
CA LYS A 151 -21.37 15.65 18.74
C LYS A 151 -20.88 16.60 17.66
#